data_AF-A0A6H5J1F7-F1
#
_entry.id   AF-A0A6H5J1F7-F1
#
_cell.length_a   1.000
_cell.length_b   1.000
_cell.length_c   1.000
_cell.angle_alpha   90.00
_cell.angle_beta   90.00
_cell.angle_gamma   90.00
#
_symmetry.space_group_name_H-M   'P 1'
#
loop_
_entity.id
_entity.type
_entity.pdbx_description
1 polymer ?
#
loop_
_entity_poly.entity_id
_entity_poly.type
_entity_poly.pdbx_seq_one_letter_code
_entity_poly.pdbx_strand_id
1 'polypeptide(L)'
;MDVAVRERSLLVDKPEIADLRRALSCERERIAQRGRTVGPNEEACRASYASARRLLRAAIKTSKRLCWNKLCDEVNEDVVGQNRTRRSCPLRGPRVNSPSSPSMVRRIVMPSSPHVPDEPAPPPPLQAGAVVPAVTLEELRGACRRIKNHTAPGPDGVPNSAIKFCHRRAS
;
A
#
# COMPACT_ATOMS: atom_id res chain seq x y z
N MET A 1 14.10 17.55 -12.16
CA MET A 1 14.56 16.93 -10.91
C MET A 1 13.36 16.78 -9.99
N ASP A 2 12.82 15.57 -9.90
CA ASP A 2 11.52 15.28 -9.27
C ASP A 2 11.46 15.65 -7.79
N VAL A 3 10.45 16.45 -7.43
CA VAL A 3 10.07 16.79 -6.04
C VAL A 3 9.88 15.52 -5.19
N ALA A 4 9.44 14.43 -5.82
CA ALA A 4 9.25 13.11 -5.20
C ALA A 4 10.54 12.34 -4.86
N VAL A 5 11.71 12.73 -5.39
CA VAL A 5 13.03 12.21 -4.98
C VAL A 5 13.52 12.97 -3.76
N ARG A 6 13.25 14.28 -3.70
CA ARG A 6 13.64 15.15 -2.59
C ARG A 6 12.89 14.80 -1.31
N GLU A 7 11.59 14.52 -1.38
CA GLU A 7 10.80 14.10 -0.21
C GLU A 7 11.15 12.69 0.30
N ARG A 8 11.65 11.81 -0.58
CA ARG A 8 12.03 10.43 -0.23
C ARG A 8 13.31 10.38 0.61
N SER A 9 14.25 11.28 0.33
CA SER A 9 15.49 11.42 1.11
C SER A 9 15.20 11.96 2.52
N LEU A 10 14.15 12.77 2.71
CA LEU A 10 13.76 13.32 4.02
C LEU A 10 13.18 12.28 5.00
N LEU A 11 12.71 11.14 4.49
CA LEU A 11 12.05 10.10 5.27
C LEU A 11 13.02 9.04 5.80
N VAL A 12 14.11 8.78 5.07
CA VAL A 12 15.09 7.73 5.39
C VAL A 12 16.36 8.29 6.04
N ASP A 13 16.69 9.56 5.76
CA ASP A 13 17.96 10.18 6.16
C ASP A 13 17.74 11.47 6.98
N LYS A 14 16.89 11.43 8.00
CA LYS A 14 16.98 12.48 9.04
C LYS A 14 18.35 12.38 9.70
N PRO A 15 19.15 13.46 9.74
CA PRO A 15 20.52 13.41 10.25
C PRO A 15 20.57 12.87 11.68
N GLU A 16 19.59 13.24 12.51
CA GLU A 16 19.41 12.74 13.88
C GLU A 16 19.29 11.21 13.97
N ILE A 17 18.54 10.56 13.07
CA ILE A 17 18.40 9.10 13.07
C ILE A 17 19.71 8.44 12.60
N ALA A 18 20.42 9.07 11.66
CA ALA A 18 21.73 8.59 11.22
C ALA A 18 22.77 8.69 12.35
N ASP A 19 22.78 9.79 13.12
CA ASP A 19 23.61 9.96 14.31
C ASP A 19 23.33 8.91 15.38
N LEU A 20 22.05 8.67 15.67
CA LEU A 20 21.65 7.64 16.64
C LEU A 20 22.00 6.22 16.19
N ARG A 21 21.96 5.93 14.87
CA ARG A 21 22.43 4.65 14.32
C ARG A 21 23.94 4.50 14.49
N ARG A 22 24.72 5.55 14.20
CA ARG A 22 26.17 5.57 14.42
C ARG A 22 26.50 5.35 15.90
N ALA A 23 25.86 6.09 16.80
CA ALA A 23 26.06 5.96 18.24
C ALA A 23 25.74 4.54 18.75
N LEU A 24 24.64 3.94 18.26
CA LEU A 24 24.27 2.56 18.60
C LEU A 24 25.31 1.55 18.09
N SER A 25 25.82 1.72 16.87
CA SER A 25 26.88 0.85 16.32
C SER A 25 28.16 0.93 17.14
N CYS A 26 28.61 2.14 17.50
CA CYS A 26 29.77 2.32 18.38
C CYS A 26 29.56 1.61 19.73
N GLU A 27 28.37 1.68 20.31
CA GLU A 27 28.10 1.02 21.59
C GLU A 27 28.05 -0.52 21.47
N ARG A 28 27.55 -1.05 20.35
CA ARG A 28 27.63 -2.49 20.04
C ARG A 28 29.06 -2.97 19.93
N GLU A 29 29.92 -2.20 19.26
CA GLU A 29 31.35 -2.51 19.14
C GLU A 29 32.04 -2.49 20.50
N ARG A 30 31.73 -1.51 21.36
CA ARG A 30 32.25 -1.48 22.74
C ARG A 30 31.86 -2.71 23.55
N ILE A 31 30.60 -3.14 23.46
CA ILE A 31 30.15 -4.38 24.13
C ILE A 31 30.89 -5.60 23.58
N ALA A 32 31.03 -5.71 22.25
CA ALA A 32 31.73 -6.84 21.63
C ALA A 32 33.22 -6.90 21.99
N GLN A 33 33.87 -5.73 22.12
CA GLN A 33 35.27 -5.63 22.52
C GLN A 33 35.46 -5.96 24.01
N ARG A 34 34.58 -5.46 24.88
CA ARG A 34 34.67 -5.62 26.34
C ARG A 34 34.09 -6.94 26.86
N GLY A 35 33.21 -7.59 26.11
CA GLY A 35 32.65 -8.91 26.46
C GLY A 35 33.67 -10.06 26.46
N ARG A 36 34.93 -9.80 26.05
CA ARG A 36 36.05 -10.73 26.19
C ARG A 36 36.70 -10.72 27.57
N THR A 37 36.34 -9.76 28.43
CA THR A 37 36.87 -9.63 29.78
C THR A 37 35.69 -9.41 30.73
N VAL A 38 35.27 -10.47 31.44
CA VAL A 38 34.21 -10.37 32.45
C VAL A 38 34.71 -9.43 33.54
N GLY A 39 34.09 -8.26 33.65
CA GLY A 39 34.53 -7.21 34.56
C GLY A 39 33.38 -6.30 34.97
N PRO A 40 33.57 -5.48 36.01
CA PRO A 40 32.54 -4.64 36.63
C PRO A 40 31.90 -3.60 35.71
N ASN A 41 32.41 -3.44 34.48
CA ASN A 41 31.95 -2.46 33.51
C ASN A 41 30.90 -3.02 32.52
N GLU A 42 30.53 -4.31 32.62
CA GLU A 42 29.57 -4.95 31.71
C GLU A 42 28.17 -4.34 31.81
N GLU A 43 27.69 -4.12 33.03
CA GLU A 43 26.36 -3.59 33.30
C GLU A 43 26.22 -2.14 32.81
N ALA A 44 27.26 -1.33 33.00
CA ALA A 44 27.33 0.03 32.47
C ALA A 44 27.28 0.05 30.93
N CYS A 45 28.01 -0.85 30.26
CA CYS A 45 27.97 -0.97 28.79
C CYS A 45 26.58 -1.42 28.30
N ARG A 46 25.96 -2.39 29.00
CA ARG A 46 24.61 -2.87 28.67
C ARG A 46 23.56 -1.77 28.85
N ALA A 47 23.66 -0.98 29.92
CA ALA A 47 22.79 0.18 30.18
C ALA A 47 22.97 1.26 29.11
N SER A 48 24.21 1.58 28.74
CA SER A 48 24.52 2.53 27.66
C SER A 48 23.92 2.09 26.32
N TYR A 49 24.08 0.82 25.93
CA TYR A 49 23.47 0.27 24.72
C TYR A 49 21.93 0.29 24.76
N ALA A 50 21.34 -0.10 25.88
CA ALA A 50 19.90 -0.05 26.05
C ALA A 50 19.36 1.39 25.91
N SER A 51 20.08 2.37 26.46
CA SER A 51 19.73 3.79 26.36
C SER A 51 19.80 4.29 24.91
N ALA A 52 20.88 4.01 24.19
CA ALA A 52 21.06 4.39 22.78
C ALA A 52 19.99 3.75 21.88
N ARG A 53 19.67 2.48 22.14
CA ARG A 53 18.62 1.75 21.40
C ARG A 53 17.23 2.34 21.66
N ARG A 54 16.95 2.76 22.90
CA ARG A 54 15.69 3.42 23.27
C ARG A 54 15.55 4.76 22.55
N LEU A 55 16.61 5.56 22.52
CA LEU A 55 16.65 6.84 21.80
C LEU A 55 16.40 6.65 20.30
N LEU A 56 17.09 5.70 19.66
CA LEU A 56 16.88 5.40 18.24
C LEU A 56 15.42 4.98 17.95
N ARG A 57 14.84 4.11 18.77
CA ARG A 57 13.45 3.68 18.61
C ARG A 57 12.47 4.83 18.76
N ALA A 58 12.68 5.70 19.76
CA ALA A 58 11.86 6.88 19.98
C ALA A 58 11.94 7.86 18.80
N ALA A 59 13.14 8.14 18.29
CA ALA A 59 13.35 8.99 17.13
C ALA A 59 12.68 8.44 15.86
N ILE A 60 12.82 7.13 15.60
CA ILE A 60 12.13 6.47 14.47
C ILE A 60 10.61 6.56 14.62
N LYS A 61 10.07 6.26 15.81
CA LYS A 61 8.63 6.31 16.05
C LYS A 61 8.08 7.72 15.83
N THR A 62 8.78 8.73 16.35
CA THR A 62 8.41 10.14 16.20
C THR A 62 8.48 10.57 14.75
N SER A 63 9.55 10.21 14.03
CA SER A 63 9.70 10.54 12.61
C SER A 63 8.61 9.91 11.75
N LYS A 64 8.27 8.63 11.99
CA LYS A 64 7.18 7.95 11.31
C LYS A 64 5.83 8.63 11.58
N ARG A 65 5.56 8.99 12.83
CA ARG A 65 4.33 9.71 13.21
C ARG A 65 4.22 11.07 12.52
N LEU A 66 5.31 11.85 12.52
CA LEU A 66 5.34 13.14 11.84
C LEU A 66 5.09 13.00 10.34
N CYS A 67 5.71 12.02 9.69
CA CYS A 67 5.47 11.77 8.27
C CYS A 67 4.03 11.31 8.01
N TRP A 68 3.48 10.44 8.87
CA TRP A 68 2.10 10.00 8.75
C TRP A 68 1.13 11.17 8.87
N ASN A 69 1.32 12.05 9.85
CA ASN A 69 0.50 13.25 10.02
C ASN A 69 0.60 14.15 8.80
N LYS A 70 1.82 14.43 8.30
CA LYS A 70 2.00 15.22 7.07
C LYS A 70 1.25 14.63 5.88
N LEU A 71 1.27 13.30 5.74
CA LEU A 71 0.52 12.61 4.68
C LEU A 71 -1.00 12.77 4.88
N CYS A 72 -1.50 12.67 6.12
CA CYS A 72 -2.91 12.91 6.41
C CYS A 72 -3.32 14.36 6.09
N ASP A 73 -2.48 15.34 6.42
CA ASP A 73 -2.71 16.75 6.13
C ASP A 73 -2.73 16.97 4.60
N GLU A 74 -1.75 16.44 3.86
CA GLU A 74 -1.72 16.46 2.39
C GLU A 74 -2.96 15.80 1.76
N VAL A 75 -3.53 14.78 2.41
CA VAL A 75 -4.76 14.11 1.96
C VAL A 75 -6.00 14.95 2.25
N ASN A 76 -6.05 15.63 3.39
CA ASN A 76 -7.18 16.44 3.79
C ASN A 76 -7.31 17.73 2.95
N GLU A 77 -6.18 18.32 2.55
CA GLU A 77 -6.14 19.53 1.70
C GLU A 77 -6.46 19.24 0.22
N ASP A 78 -6.51 17.97 -0.20
CA ASP A 78 -6.77 17.60 -1.59
C ASP A 78 -8.26 17.41 -1.87
N VAL A 79 -8.89 18.50 -2.30
CA VAL A 79 -10.34 18.62 -2.59
C VAL A 79 -10.80 17.66 -3.71
N VAL A 80 -9.89 17.13 -4.56
CA VAL A 80 -10.26 16.36 -5.76
C VAL A 80 -9.50 15.02 -5.89
N GLY A 81 -8.68 14.65 -4.91
CA GLY A 81 -8.06 13.31 -4.84
C GLY A 81 -6.93 13.07 -5.84
N GLN A 82 -6.21 14.10 -6.27
CA GLN A 82 -5.02 13.96 -7.14
C GLN A 82 -3.89 13.15 -6.47
N ASN A 83 -3.80 13.18 -5.14
CA ASN A 83 -2.83 12.44 -4.34
C ASN A 83 -3.18 10.95 -4.13
N ARG A 84 -4.40 10.52 -4.49
CA ARG A 84 -4.85 9.12 -4.31
C ARG A 84 -4.01 8.17 -5.16
N THR A 85 -3.41 8.65 -6.24
CA THR A 85 -2.54 7.94 -7.18
C THR A 85 -1.10 7.76 -6.68
N ARG A 86 -0.67 8.46 -5.62
CA ARG A 86 0.70 8.39 -5.09
C ARG A 86 0.98 7.09 -4.30
N ARG A 87 0.00 6.17 -4.24
CA ARG A 87 -0.09 5.09 -3.25
C ARG A 87 0.57 3.76 -3.61
N SER A 88 1.35 3.70 -4.68
CA SER A 88 2.21 2.54 -4.94
C SER A 88 3.52 3.01 -5.57
N CYS A 89 4.49 3.35 -4.74
CA CYS A 89 5.87 3.18 -5.19
C CYS A 89 6.17 1.67 -5.09
N PRO A 90 6.23 0.92 -6.21
CA PRO A 90 6.80 -0.40 -6.15
C PRO A 90 8.21 -0.28 -5.56
N LEU A 91 8.51 -1.10 -4.57
CA LEU A 91 9.87 -1.31 -4.09
C LEU A 91 10.69 -1.64 -5.35
N ARG A 92 11.53 -0.70 -5.81
CA ARG A 92 12.27 -0.84 -7.06
C ARG A 92 13.17 -2.07 -6.95
N GLY A 93 12.79 -3.16 -7.62
CA GLY A 93 13.76 -4.11 -8.18
C GLY A 93 14.58 -3.46 -9.30
N PRO A 94 15.51 -4.20 -9.92
CA PRO A 94 16.34 -3.70 -11.02
C PRO A 94 15.46 -2.99 -12.05
N ARG A 95 15.85 -1.77 -12.44
CA ARG A 95 15.08 -0.98 -13.42
C ARG A 95 15.10 -1.77 -14.72
N VAL A 96 13.97 -2.37 -15.09
CA VAL A 96 13.74 -2.71 -16.49
C VAL A 96 13.62 -1.35 -17.18
N ASN A 97 14.63 -0.98 -17.95
CA ASN A 97 14.64 0.28 -18.68
C ASN A 97 13.41 0.31 -19.58
N SER A 98 12.57 1.33 -19.42
CA SER A 98 11.53 1.62 -20.38
C SER A 98 12.19 1.78 -21.76
N PRO A 99 11.64 1.18 -22.83
CA PRO A 99 12.25 1.25 -24.14
C PRO A 99 12.35 2.71 -24.60
N SER A 100 13.57 3.24 -24.63
CA SER A 100 13.85 4.64 -24.96
C SER A 100 13.68 4.96 -26.44
N SER A 101 13.54 3.97 -27.31
CA SER A 101 13.38 4.19 -28.75
C SER A 101 11.90 4.12 -29.18
N PRO A 102 11.41 5.11 -29.95
CA PRO A 102 10.05 5.12 -30.48
C PRO A 102 9.73 3.87 -31.32
N SER A 103 10.73 3.30 -31.99
CA SER A 103 10.61 2.08 -32.79
C SER A 103 10.35 0.84 -31.94
N MET A 104 10.91 0.77 -30.74
CA MET A 104 10.73 -0.36 -29.83
C MET A 104 9.38 -0.29 -29.11
N VAL A 105 8.92 0.91 -28.75
CA VAL A 105 7.55 1.15 -28.26
C VAL A 105 6.53 0.74 -29.32
N ARG A 106 6.69 1.18 -30.58
CA ARG A 106 5.82 0.78 -31.70
C ARG A 106 5.80 -0.73 -31.89
N ARG A 107 6.95 -1.40 -31.85
CA ARG A 107 7.02 -2.86 -32.01
C ARG A 107 6.36 -3.63 -30.85
N ILE A 108 6.28 -3.07 -29.66
CA ILE A 108 5.58 -3.69 -28.52
C ILE A 108 4.07 -3.44 -28.63
N VAL A 109 3.66 -2.22 -28.99
CA VAL A 109 2.25 -1.80 -29.03
C VAL A 109 1.51 -2.36 -30.26
N MET A 110 2.17 -2.48 -31.41
CA MET A 110 1.51 -2.86 -32.67
C MET A 110 1.06 -4.33 -32.75
N PRO A 111 1.79 -5.34 -32.24
CA PRO A 111 1.33 -6.73 -32.29
C PRO A 111 0.38 -7.10 -31.13
N SER A 112 0.39 -6.35 -30.02
CA SER A 112 -0.33 -6.73 -28.80
C SER A 112 -1.77 -6.24 -28.74
N SER A 113 -2.13 -5.28 -29.60
CA SER A 113 -3.50 -4.80 -29.67
C SER A 113 -4.14 -5.43 -30.89
N PRO A 114 -5.09 -6.38 -30.74
CA PRO A 114 -5.98 -6.69 -31.86
C PRO A 114 -6.57 -5.36 -32.32
N HIS A 115 -6.40 -5.04 -33.61
CA HIS A 115 -7.02 -3.89 -34.23
C HIS A 115 -8.52 -4.15 -34.23
N VAL A 116 -9.20 -3.79 -33.14
CA VAL A 116 -10.65 -3.68 -33.11
C VAL A 116 -10.94 -2.35 -33.81
N PRO A 117 -11.64 -2.34 -34.96
CA PRO A 117 -12.08 -1.09 -35.57
C PRO A 117 -12.83 -0.25 -34.52
N ASP A 118 -12.70 1.08 -34.57
CA ASP A 118 -13.49 2.01 -33.74
C ASP A 118 -15.00 1.95 -34.03
N GLU A 119 -15.44 1.04 -34.92
CA GLU A 119 -16.85 0.75 -35.07
C GLU A 119 -17.35 0.05 -33.79
N PRO A 120 -18.43 0.56 -33.17
CA PRO A 120 -19.10 -0.18 -32.13
C PRO A 120 -19.46 -1.54 -32.72
N ALA A 121 -18.98 -2.61 -32.09
CA ALA A 121 -19.42 -3.96 -32.44
C ALA A 121 -20.95 -3.92 -32.53
N PRO A 122 -21.56 -4.38 -33.64
CA PRO A 122 -23.00 -4.45 -33.72
C PRO A 122 -23.47 -5.20 -32.48
N PRO A 123 -24.51 -4.71 -31.78
CA PRO A 123 -25.02 -5.40 -30.61
C PRO A 123 -25.20 -6.87 -31.00
N PRO A 124 -24.78 -7.82 -30.16
CA PRO A 124 -25.00 -9.23 -30.45
C PRO A 124 -26.47 -9.37 -30.84
N PRO A 125 -26.79 -10.11 -31.91
CA PRO A 125 -28.17 -10.21 -32.37
C PRO A 125 -29.00 -10.56 -31.14
N LEU A 126 -29.87 -9.62 -30.74
CA LEU A 126 -30.87 -9.90 -29.73
C LEU A 126 -31.63 -11.08 -30.31
N GLN A 127 -31.37 -12.28 -29.80
CA GLN A 127 -32.19 -13.43 -30.15
C GLN A 127 -33.59 -13.04 -29.67
N ALA A 128 -34.43 -12.60 -30.61
CA ALA A 128 -35.82 -12.32 -30.35
C ALA A 128 -36.43 -13.65 -29.89
N GLY A 129 -36.69 -13.76 -28.58
CA GLY A 129 -37.12 -15.01 -27.95
C GLY A 129 -36.10 -15.71 -27.04
N ALA A 130 -34.93 -15.11 -26.75
CA ALA A 130 -34.08 -15.62 -25.67
C ALA A 130 -34.82 -15.49 -24.32
N VAL A 131 -35.37 -16.61 -23.85
CA VAL A 131 -36.01 -16.71 -22.54
C VAL A 131 -34.89 -16.72 -21.50
N VAL A 132 -34.67 -15.59 -20.84
CA VAL A 132 -33.84 -15.53 -19.64
C VAL A 132 -34.56 -16.34 -18.55
N PRO A 133 -33.94 -17.38 -17.97
CA PRO A 133 -34.56 -18.12 -16.88
C PRO A 133 -34.91 -17.18 -15.73
N ALA A 134 -36.12 -17.32 -15.20
CA ALA A 134 -36.52 -16.55 -14.02
C ALA A 134 -35.63 -16.94 -12.84
N VAL A 135 -35.13 -15.93 -12.12
CA VAL A 135 -34.34 -16.15 -10.90
C VAL A 135 -35.22 -16.82 -9.85
N THR A 136 -34.79 -17.98 -9.37
CA THR A 136 -35.53 -18.72 -8.35
C THR A 136 -35.27 -18.19 -6.94
N LEU A 137 -36.22 -18.40 -6.03
CA LEU A 137 -36.06 -18.00 -4.63
C LEU A 137 -34.88 -18.72 -3.95
N GLU A 138 -34.60 -19.96 -4.35
CA GLU A 138 -33.48 -20.75 -3.84
C GLU A 138 -32.12 -20.20 -4.30
N GLU A 139 -32.01 -19.75 -5.55
CA GLU A 139 -30.80 -19.05 -6.03
C GLU A 139 -30.57 -17.74 -5.27
N LEU A 140 -31.63 -16.98 -5.02
CA LEU A 140 -31.55 -15.75 -4.23
C LEU A 140 -31.11 -16.03 -2.79
N ARG A 141 -31.69 -17.05 -2.15
CA ARG A 141 -31.28 -17.54 -0.81
C ARG A 141 -29.81 -17.95 -0.79
N GLY A 142 -29.37 -18.70 -1.79
CA GLY A 142 -27.98 -19.12 -1.95
C GLY A 142 -27.03 -17.94 -2.09
N ALA A 143 -27.40 -16.93 -2.90
CA ALA A 143 -26.63 -15.71 -3.06
C ALA A 143 -26.52 -14.92 -1.75
N CYS A 144 -27.64 -14.70 -1.05
CA CYS A 144 -27.66 -13.98 0.23
C CYS A 144 -26.77 -14.64 1.30
N ARG A 145 -26.66 -15.97 1.33
CA ARG A 145 -25.77 -16.69 2.27
C ARG A 145 -24.29 -16.51 1.94
N ARG A 146 -23.91 -16.42 0.67
CA ARG A 146 -22.51 -16.30 0.22
C ARG A 146 -21.90 -14.92 0.44
N ILE A 147 -22.73 -13.87 0.51
CA ILE A 147 -22.27 -12.49 0.69
C ILE A 147 -21.57 -12.35 2.06
N LYS A 148 -20.37 -11.76 2.11
CA LYS A 148 -19.63 -11.52 3.37
C LYS A 148 -20.09 -10.22 4.04
N ASN A 149 -20.26 -10.22 5.36
CA ASN A 149 -20.76 -9.04 6.09
C ASN A 149 -19.73 -7.91 6.20
N HIS A 150 -18.44 -8.25 6.22
CA HIS A 150 -17.35 -7.31 6.48
C HIS A 150 -16.74 -6.73 5.20
N THR A 151 -17.44 -6.84 4.08
CA THR A 151 -17.06 -6.17 2.83
C THR A 151 -17.53 -4.71 2.88
N ALA A 152 -16.74 -3.80 2.32
CA ALA A 152 -17.14 -2.41 2.17
C ALA A 152 -18.43 -2.29 1.35
N PRO A 153 -19.35 -1.37 1.69
CA PRO A 153 -20.54 -1.10 0.90
C PRO A 153 -20.17 -0.58 -0.49
N GLY A 154 -21.08 -0.78 -1.45
CA GLY A 154 -20.93 -0.26 -2.80
C GLY A 154 -21.11 1.26 -2.85
N PRO A 155 -21.14 1.84 -4.07
CA PRO A 155 -21.41 3.27 -4.26
C PRO A 155 -22.81 3.70 -3.78
N ASP A 156 -23.71 2.73 -3.58
CA ASP A 156 -25.04 2.90 -2.99
C ASP A 156 -25.02 3.04 -1.46
N GLY A 157 -23.90 2.76 -0.80
CA GLY A 157 -23.75 2.88 0.65
C GLY A 157 -24.47 1.79 1.46
N VAL A 158 -25.11 0.81 0.82
CA VAL A 158 -25.88 -0.22 1.51
C VAL A 158 -24.94 -1.33 2.01
N PRO A 159 -24.90 -1.61 3.32
CA PRO A 159 -24.04 -2.67 3.83
C PRO A 159 -24.65 -4.05 3.57
N ASN A 160 -23.79 -5.05 3.34
CA ASN A 160 -24.20 -6.44 3.13
C ASN A 160 -25.04 -7.02 4.29
N SER A 161 -24.88 -6.49 5.50
CA SER A 161 -25.70 -6.82 6.66
C SER A 161 -27.17 -6.44 6.49
N ALA A 162 -27.46 -5.32 5.82
CA ALA A 162 -28.82 -4.86 5.53
C ALA A 162 -29.52 -5.80 4.54
N ILE A 163 -28.81 -6.21 3.47
CA ILE A 163 -29.33 -7.17 2.49
C ILE A 163 -29.73 -8.49 3.18
N LYS A 164 -28.87 -9.01 4.05
CA LYS A 164 -29.17 -10.22 4.84
C LYS A 164 -30.29 -10.02 5.86
N PHE A 165 -30.40 -8.83 6.45
CA PHE A 165 -31.48 -8.50 7.36
C PHE A 165 -32.84 -8.51 6.65
N CYS A 166 -32.94 -7.85 5.50
CA CYS A 166 -34.15 -7.86 4.67
C CYS A 166 -34.52 -9.28 4.23
N HIS A 167 -33.52 -10.08 3.82
CA HIS A 167 -33.74 -11.48 3.46
C HIS A 167 -34.32 -12.32 4.61
N ARG A 168 -33.78 -12.16 5.83
CA ARG A 168 -34.26 -12.88 7.03
C ARG A 168 -35.67 -12.50 7.46
N ARG A 169 -36.11 -11.27 7.17
CA ARG A 169 -37.45 -10.77 7.52
C ARG A 169 -38.51 -11.13 6.47
N ALA A 170 -38.09 -11.40 5.24
CA ALA A 170 -38.95 -11.78 4.12
C ALA A 170 -39.05 -13.30 3.90
N SER A 171 -38.36 -14.10 4.72
CA SER A 171 -38.46 -15.58 4.75
C SER A 171 -39.33 -16.01 5.92
#